data_AF-W0DBU5-F1
#
_entry.id   AF-W0DBU5-F1
#
_cell.length_a   1.000
_cell.length_b   1.000
_cell.length_c   1.000
_cell.angle_alpha   90.00
_cell.angle_beta   90.00
_cell.angle_gamma   90.00
#
_symmetry.space_group_name_H-M   'P 1'
#
loop_
_entity.id
_entity.type
_entity.pdbx_description
1 polymer ?
#
loop_
_entity_poly.entity_id
_entity_poly.type
_entity_poly.pdbx_seq_one_letter_code
_entity_poly.pdbx_strand_id
1 'polypeptide(L)' 'MRLVVFTEKEPYKLEAGEKTYYLCMCGLSKKKPFCDGSHKRTKYEEEGKLYIYDQEGRVEIKP' A
#
# COMPACT_ATOMS: atom_id res chain seq x y z
N MET A 1 18.83 -1.57 -8.31
CA MET A 1 17.37 -1.72 -8.09
C MET A 1 17.15 -1.96 -6.61
N ARG A 2 16.27 -1.19 -5.96
CA ARG A 2 15.95 -1.35 -4.53
C ARG A 2 14.56 -1.95 -4.41
N LEU A 3 14.45 -3.10 -3.76
CA LEU A 3 13.18 -3.72 -3.43
C LEU A 3 12.77 -3.30 -2.02
N VAL A 4 11.54 -2.78 -1.86
CA VAL A 4 10.94 -2.48 -0.56
C VAL A 4 9.68 -3.31 -0.46
N VAL A 5 9.63 -4.19 0.54
CA VAL A 5 8.49 -5.09 0.78
C VAL A 5 7.51 -4.38 1.71
N PHE A 6 6.26 -4.27 1.26
CA PHE A 6 5.14 -3.80 2.08
C PHE A 6 4.22 -4.98 2.35
N THR A 7 4.01 -5.30 3.61
CA THR A 7 3.10 -6.37 4.06
C THR A 7 1.73 -5.84 4.49
N GLU A 8 1.70 -4.59 4.95
CA GLU A 8 0.47 -3.94 5.41
C GLU A 8 -0.40 -3.52 4.23
N LYS A 9 -1.70 -3.86 4.31
CA LYS A 9 -2.67 -3.56 3.25
C LYS A 9 -3.48 -2.31 3.54
N GLU A 10 -3.50 -1.82 4.78
CA GLU A 10 -4.38 -0.73 5.22
C GLU A 10 -3.58 0.49 5.72
N PRO A 11 -4.17 1.69 5.75
CA PRO A 11 -3.52 2.87 6.29
C PRO A 11 -3.32 2.80 7.80
N TYR A 12 -2.21 3.35 8.29
CA TYR A 12 -2.03 3.59 9.73
C TYR A 12 -2.75 4.88 10.12
N LYS A 13 -3.71 4.78 11.05
CA LYS A 13 -4.39 5.95 11.62
C LYS A 13 -3.47 6.61 12.65
N LEU A 14 -3.14 7.87 12.41
CA LEU A 14 -2.33 8.70 13.31
C LEU A 14 -3.19 9.84 13.85
N GLU A 15 -3.33 9.91 15.17
CA GLU A 15 -3.98 11.03 15.85
C GLU A 15 -2.92 12.04 16.30
N ALA A 16 -3.10 13.31 15.93
CA ALA A 16 -2.17 14.40 16.24
C ALA A 16 -2.96 15.63 16.69
N GLY A 17 -3.20 15.70 18.00
CA GLY A 17 -4.13 16.66 18.59
C GLY A 17 -5.56 16.43 18.08
N GLU A 18 -6.22 17.49 17.62
CA GLU A 18 -7.58 17.43 17.06
C GLU A 18 -7.64 16.89 15.62
N LYS A 19 -6.48 16.62 14.99
CA LYS A 19 -6.41 16.17 13.60
C LYS A 19 -6.14 14.66 13.53
N THR A 20 -6.84 14.00 12.62
CA THR A 20 -6.57 12.60 12.24
C THR A 20 -5.90 12.57 10.87
N TYR A 21 -4.80 11.85 10.77
CA TYR A 21 -4.10 11.54 9.53
C TYR A 21 -4.17 10.04 9.25
N TYR A 22 -4.13 9.68 7.97
CA TYR A 22 -4.00 8.29 7.54
C TYR A 22 -2.70 8.16 6.75
N LEU A 23 -1.76 7.40 7.27
CA LEU A 23 -0.46 7.16 6.63
C LEU A 23 -0.54 5.93 5.72
N CYS A 24 0.06 6.01 4.55
CA CYS A 24 0.09 4.93 3.58
C CYS A 24 1.06 3.83 4.04
N MET A 25 0.53 2.64 4.30
CA MET A 25 1.33 1.45 4.56
C MET A 25 1.30 0.44 3.39
N CYS A 26 0.39 0.59 2.43
CA CYS A 26 0.28 -0.31 1.28
C CYS A 26 1.31 -0.09 0.16
N GLY A 27 2.15 0.96 0.24
CA GLY A 27 3.12 1.26 -0.81
C GLY A 27 2.56 1.87 -2.10
N LEU A 28 1.23 1.95 -2.31
CA LEU A 28 0.64 2.39 -3.59
C LEU A 28 0.18 3.85 -3.68
N SER A 29 0.11 4.58 -2.57
CA SER A 29 -0.34 5.99 -2.60
C SER A 29 0.56 6.86 -3.49
N LYS A 30 -0.04 7.75 -4.28
CA LYS A 30 0.62 8.81 -5.03
C LYS A 30 0.85 10.08 -4.20
N LYS A 31 0.24 10.15 -3.00
CA LYS A 31 0.34 11.28 -2.05
C LYS A 31 1.12 10.92 -0.79
N LYS A 32 2.19 10.13 -0.92
CA LYS A 32 3.01 9.70 0.24
C LYS A 32 3.50 10.92 1.05
N PRO A 33 3.57 10.84 2.39
CA PRO A 33 3.36 9.64 3.22
C PRO A 33 1.88 9.33 3.50
N PHE A 34 0.93 10.11 3.00
CA PHE A 34 -0.48 9.97 3.32
C PHE A 34 -1.18 8.94 2.44
N CYS A 35 -2.26 8.36 2.96
CA CYS A 35 -3.19 7.53 2.23
C CYS A 35 -4.03 8.39 1.27
N ASP A 36 -4.17 7.93 0.03
CA ASP A 36 -5.05 8.51 -1.00
C ASP A 36 -6.16 7.55 -1.45
N GLY A 37 -6.35 6.44 -0.74
CA GLY A 37 -7.31 5.39 -1.07
C GLY A 37 -6.78 4.28 -1.99
N SER A 38 -5.54 4.39 -2.50
CA SER A 38 -4.95 3.37 -3.39
C SER A 38 -4.81 1.99 -2.75
N HIS A 39 -4.83 1.90 -1.42
CA HIS A 39 -4.82 0.65 -0.66
C HIS A 39 -5.95 -0.30 -1.06
N LYS A 40 -7.09 0.20 -1.57
CA LYS A 40 -8.19 -0.66 -2.04
C LYS A 40 -7.78 -1.66 -3.13
N ARG A 41 -6.68 -1.40 -3.87
CA ARG A 41 -6.12 -2.31 -4.88
C ARG A 41 -5.50 -3.58 -4.25
N THR A 42 -5.09 -3.54 -2.99
CA THR A 42 -4.46 -4.66 -2.28
C THR A 42 -5.48 -5.60 -1.60
N LYS A 43 -6.79 -5.25 -1.63
CA LYS A 43 -7.88 -5.99 -0.95
C LYS A 43 -7.92 -7.49 -1.29
N TYR A 44 -7.55 -7.84 -2.51
CA TYR A 44 -7.58 -9.21 -3.03
C TYR A 44 -6.16 -9.77 -3.23
N GLU A 45 -5.19 -9.30 -2.46
CA GLU A 45 -3.90 -9.95 -2.36
C GLU A 45 -3.98 -11.13 -1.41
N GLU A 46 -3.47 -12.27 -1.84
CA GLU A 46 -3.38 -13.47 -1.03
C GLU A 46 -2.11 -13.45 -0.18
N GLU A 47 -2.17 -14.11 0.97
CA GLU A 47 -1.03 -14.25 1.88
C GLU A 47 0.10 -15.03 1.21
N GLY A 48 1.36 -14.61 1.45
CA GLY A 48 2.54 -15.29 0.91
C GLY A 48 2.80 -15.11 -0.59
N LYS A 49 2.01 -14.29 -1.31
CA LYS A 49 2.23 -13.97 -2.72
C LYS A 49 2.88 -12.61 -2.91
N LEU A 50 3.73 -12.48 -3.93
CA LEU A 50 4.35 -11.22 -4.31
C LEU A 50 3.59 -10.57 -5.46
N TYR A 51 3.26 -9.29 -5.33
CA TYR A 51 2.59 -8.51 -6.36
C TYR A 51 3.45 -7.32 -6.78
N ILE A 52 3.61 -7.12 -8.09
CA ILE A 52 4.16 -5.89 -8.66
C ILE A 52 3.03 -5.05 -9.23
N TYR A 53 3.08 -3.75 -8.94
CA TYR A 53 2.15 -2.76 -9.46
C TYR A 53 2.88 -1.81 -10.41
N ASP A 54 2.37 -1.68 -11.62
CA ASP A 54 2.89 -0.78 -12.64
C ASP A 54 1.77 0.08 -13.26
N GLN A 55 2.04 0.69 -14.41
CA GLN A 55 1.06 1.53 -15.12
C GLN A 55 -0.05 0.70 -15.80
N GLU A 56 0.20 -0.57 -16.09
CA GLU A 56 -0.73 -1.48 -16.77
C GLU A 56 -1.63 -2.23 -15.77
N GLY A 57 -1.17 -2.41 -14.52
CA GLY A 57 -2.00 -2.94 -13.45
C GLY A 57 -1.23 -3.60 -12.33
N ARG A 58 -1.64 -4.83 -12.00
CA ARG A 58 -1.09 -5.67 -10.94
C ARG A 58 -0.70 -7.01 -11.55
N VAL A 59 0.53 -7.44 -11.34
CA VAL A 59 1.05 -8.74 -11.76
C VAL A 59 1.43 -9.53 -10.51
N GLU A 60 0.89 -10.74 -10.37
CA GLU A 60 1.38 -11.71 -9.38
C GLU A 60 2.70 -12.28 -9.90
N ILE A 61 3.76 -12.19 -9.09
CA ILE A 61 5.02 -12.88 -9.35
C ILE A 61 5.02 -14.16 -8.54
N LYS A 62 5.04 -15.28 -9.26
CA LYS A 62 5.41 -16.57 -8.69
C LYS A 62 6.94 -16.57 -8.57
N PRO A 63 7.50 -16.65 -7.36
CA PRO A 63 8.94 -16.78 -7.20
C PRO A 63 9.49 -18.01 -7.95
#